data_AF-A0A7W7VMB1-F1
#
_entry.id   AF-A0A7W7VMB1-F1
#
_cell.length_a   1.000
_cell.length_b   1.000
_cell.length_c   1.000
_cell.angle_alpha   90.00
_cell.angle_beta   90.00
_cell.angle_gamma   90.00
#
_symmetry.space_group_name_H-M   'P 1'
#
loop_
_entity.id
_entity.type
_entity.pdbx_description
1 polymer ?
#
loop_
_entity_poly.entity_id
_entity_poly.type
_entity_poly.pdbx_seq_one_letter_code
_entity_poly.pdbx_strand_id
1 'polypeptide(L)'
;MDDSNLIYVPSTPDHLTPNEHIMGSETDRDEIIGHLTAARALHTLNQDHPAVTFSLLSWVLLMGDETVKAVVRTGMDLMKERYRLLGLNRFLPTDRVWVGTRSTTQGAFGGFHYPNQGYRHVQMAALITRFGCLNERDAENLAQAGLDLLRAYAHDCLHFGSFREYARTSEGEVYRSCYGVNRRREDGVSYSVRDAQGAQSTRNLGVIMEGATDMEAATIARETAARLGITEPRDGIDRLAYRDVTGSITDDDLIALPTYRKDGVTADHYRAALRRYAQSVNLPYRRFLAEIGGSGASELHSLIVTAMISGRLAGLTEWLDRRHGEGAFPALFRSPAYVGLEPGVNG
;
A
#
# COMPACT_ATOMS: atom_id res chain seq x y z
N MET A 1 -1.49 -21.99 -31.45
CA MET A 1 -2.81 -21.85 -30.81
C MET A 1 -3.13 -20.38 -30.82
N ASP A 2 -4.31 -20.04 -31.28
CA ASP A 2 -4.70 -18.72 -31.74
C ASP A 2 -5.03 -17.80 -30.54
N ASP A 3 -4.22 -16.76 -30.34
CA ASP A 3 -4.35 -15.72 -29.30
C ASP A 3 -5.46 -14.72 -29.66
N SER A 4 -6.70 -15.21 -29.79
CA SER A 4 -7.86 -14.37 -30.05
C SER A 4 -8.67 -14.10 -28.78
N ASN A 5 -8.53 -12.87 -28.27
CA ASN A 5 -9.57 -12.06 -27.65
C ASN A 5 -10.61 -12.79 -26.77
N LEU A 6 -10.19 -13.25 -25.59
CA LEU A 6 -11.15 -13.44 -24.49
C LEU A 6 -11.47 -12.06 -23.90
N ILE A 7 -12.53 -11.45 -24.42
CA ILE A 7 -13.20 -10.33 -23.77
C ILE A 7 -13.87 -10.88 -22.51
N TYR A 8 -13.15 -10.80 -21.39
CA TYR A 8 -13.73 -11.01 -20.07
C TYR A 8 -14.73 -9.89 -19.83
N VAL A 9 -16.00 -10.25 -19.64
CA VAL A 9 -17.06 -9.35 -19.19
C VAL A 9 -17.11 -9.48 -17.66
N PRO A 10 -16.64 -8.48 -16.89
CA PRO A 10 -16.76 -8.53 -15.44
C PRO A 10 -18.24 -8.54 -15.06
N SER A 11 -18.61 -9.35 -14.06
CA SER A 11 -19.87 -9.18 -13.32
C SER A 11 -20.03 -7.70 -12.94
N THR A 12 -21.23 -7.14 -13.12
CA THR A 12 -21.57 -5.74 -12.82
C THR A 12 -20.89 -5.28 -11.52
N PRO A 13 -19.91 -4.35 -11.58
CA PRO A 13 -19.19 -3.96 -10.39
C PRO A 13 -20.15 -3.18 -9.49
N ASP A 14 -20.14 -3.48 -8.20
CA ASP A 14 -20.43 -2.44 -7.22
C ASP A 14 -19.58 -1.23 -7.61
N HIS A 15 -20.24 -0.13 -7.97
CA HIS A 15 -19.57 1.09 -8.45
C HIS A 15 -18.72 1.75 -7.37
N LEU A 16 -18.53 1.15 -6.20
CA LEU A 16 -17.79 1.71 -5.07
C LEU A 16 -16.96 0.64 -4.39
N THR A 17 -15.79 1.02 -3.87
CA THR A 17 -15.04 0.18 -2.92
C THR A 17 -15.84 0.04 -1.60
N PRO A 18 -15.49 -0.89 -0.68
CA PRO A 18 -16.31 -1.21 0.50
C PRO A 18 -16.61 -0.02 1.43
N ASN A 19 -15.71 0.96 1.47
CA ASN A 19 -15.79 2.13 2.34
C ASN A 19 -15.62 3.42 1.53
N GLU A 20 -16.14 3.43 0.30
CA GLU A 20 -16.11 4.59 -0.58
C GLU A 20 -17.45 5.34 -0.52
N HIS A 21 -17.37 6.65 -0.34
CA HIS A 21 -18.50 7.54 -0.10
C HIS A 21 -18.45 8.72 -1.07
N ILE A 22 -19.64 9.18 -1.48
CA ILE A 22 -19.81 10.31 -2.39
C ILE A 22 -20.69 11.34 -1.71
N MET A 23 -20.18 12.57 -1.65
CA MET A 23 -20.82 13.71 -1.00
C MET A 23 -21.45 14.64 -2.04
N GLY A 24 -22.39 15.48 -1.58
CA GLY A 24 -23.02 16.51 -2.39
C GLY A 24 -24.50 16.23 -2.71
N SER A 25 -25.04 17.05 -3.61
CA SER A 25 -26.38 16.90 -4.15
C SER A 25 -26.52 15.60 -4.96
N GLU A 26 -27.74 15.26 -5.38
CA GLU A 26 -27.97 14.11 -6.27
C GLU A 26 -27.21 14.27 -7.59
N THR A 27 -27.27 15.46 -8.20
CA THR A 27 -26.51 15.80 -9.41
C THR A 27 -25.00 15.64 -9.20
N ASP A 28 -24.45 16.12 -8.08
CA ASP A 28 -23.01 15.96 -7.81
C ASP A 28 -22.62 14.49 -7.70
N ARG A 29 -23.46 13.67 -7.07
CA ARG A 29 -23.19 12.24 -6.93
C ARG A 29 -23.20 11.54 -8.28
N ASP A 30 -24.18 11.83 -9.12
CA ASP A 30 -24.27 11.25 -10.46
C ASP A 30 -23.05 11.61 -11.32
N GLU A 31 -22.60 12.87 -11.27
CA GLU A 31 -21.41 13.31 -11.97
C GLU A 31 -20.13 12.62 -11.45
N ILE A 32 -19.97 12.51 -10.12
CA ILE A 32 -18.83 11.80 -9.52
C ILE A 32 -18.85 10.32 -9.91
N ILE A 33 -20.02 9.66 -9.86
CA ILE A 33 -20.17 8.24 -10.26
C ILE A 33 -19.81 8.08 -11.73
N GLY A 34 -20.27 8.99 -12.59
CA GLY A 34 -19.93 9.02 -14.02
C GLY A 34 -18.42 9.11 -14.24
N HIS A 35 -17.76 10.05 -13.55
CA HIS A 35 -16.31 10.24 -13.63
C HIS A 35 -15.53 9.00 -13.18
N LEU A 36 -15.86 8.46 -12.00
CA LEU A 36 -15.21 7.27 -11.46
C LEU A 36 -15.45 6.04 -12.35
N THR A 37 -16.66 5.86 -12.86
CA THR A 37 -17.01 4.74 -13.74
C THR A 37 -16.21 4.81 -15.04
N ALA A 38 -16.13 5.99 -15.67
CA ALA A 38 -15.32 6.20 -16.86
C ALA A 38 -13.85 5.86 -16.61
N ALA A 39 -13.27 6.36 -15.51
CA ALA A 39 -11.88 6.09 -15.17
C ALA A 39 -11.60 4.60 -14.88
N ARG A 40 -12.56 3.87 -14.31
CA ARG A 40 -12.45 2.42 -13.99
C ARG A 40 -12.64 1.49 -15.19
N ALA A 41 -13.20 2.02 -16.27
CA ALA A 41 -13.28 1.34 -17.55
C ALA A 41 -11.99 1.47 -18.37
N LEU A 42 -11.11 2.42 -18.04
CA LEU A 42 -9.84 2.61 -18.75
C LEU A 42 -8.85 1.49 -18.41
N HIS A 43 -8.35 0.81 -19.45
CA HIS A 43 -7.32 -0.23 -19.35
C HIS A 43 -5.89 0.32 -19.46
N THR A 44 -5.67 1.59 -19.11
CA THR A 44 -4.39 2.30 -19.37
C THR A 44 -3.39 2.22 -18.22
N LEU A 45 -3.61 1.33 -17.27
CA LEU A 45 -2.79 1.20 -16.06
C LEU A 45 -1.31 0.94 -16.33
N ASN A 46 -0.96 0.31 -17.46
CA ASN A 46 0.40 -0.08 -17.82
C ASN A 46 1.13 0.93 -18.73
N GLN A 47 0.56 2.12 -19.00
CA GLN A 47 1.18 3.10 -19.89
C GLN A 47 2.57 3.55 -19.42
N ASP A 48 2.79 3.61 -18.11
CA ASP A 48 4.09 3.93 -17.51
C ASP A 48 5.11 2.77 -17.61
N HIS A 49 4.67 1.59 -18.08
CA HIS A 49 5.45 0.35 -18.11
C HIS A 49 5.43 -0.32 -19.50
N PRO A 50 5.78 0.38 -20.59
CA PRO A 50 5.63 -0.13 -21.95
C PRO A 50 6.52 -1.35 -22.23
N ALA A 51 7.60 -1.53 -21.46
CA ALA A 51 8.51 -2.66 -21.59
C ALA A 51 8.09 -3.89 -20.77
N VAL A 52 7.05 -3.81 -19.94
CA VAL A 52 6.64 -4.88 -19.02
C VAL A 52 5.41 -5.61 -19.55
N THR A 53 5.47 -6.94 -19.58
CA THR A 53 4.33 -7.81 -19.85
C THR A 53 3.62 -8.15 -18.53
N PHE A 54 2.30 -8.02 -18.52
CA PHE A 54 1.48 -8.25 -17.33
C PHE A 54 0.55 -9.46 -17.50
N SER A 55 0.24 -10.11 -16.38
CA SER A 55 -0.83 -11.12 -16.24
C SER A 55 -1.74 -10.72 -15.07
N LEU A 56 -3.02 -11.08 -15.07
CA LEU A 56 -3.85 -10.83 -13.88
C LEU A 56 -3.42 -11.77 -12.75
N LEU A 57 -3.55 -11.31 -11.51
CA LEU A 57 -3.25 -12.14 -10.34
C LEU A 57 -4.13 -13.41 -10.31
N SER A 58 -5.39 -13.34 -10.75
CA SER A 58 -6.25 -14.52 -10.89
C SER A 58 -5.65 -15.60 -11.79
N TRP A 59 -5.08 -15.22 -12.94
CA TRP A 59 -4.39 -16.13 -13.84
C TRP A 59 -3.10 -16.67 -13.24
N VAL A 60 -2.33 -15.84 -12.54
CA VAL A 60 -1.15 -16.29 -11.78
C VAL A 60 -1.54 -17.34 -10.73
N LEU A 61 -2.67 -17.17 -10.05
CA LEU A 61 -3.12 -18.11 -9.01
C LEU A 61 -3.82 -19.37 -9.56
N LEU A 62 -4.31 -19.31 -10.80
CA LEU A 62 -4.90 -20.45 -11.49
C LEU A 62 -3.82 -21.31 -12.16
N MET A 63 -2.98 -20.69 -12.98
CA MET A 63 -2.06 -21.34 -13.92
C MET A 63 -0.58 -21.24 -13.54
N GLY A 64 -0.24 -20.49 -12.49
CA GLY A 64 1.15 -20.30 -12.06
C GLY A 64 1.73 -21.48 -11.27
N ASP A 65 2.96 -21.28 -10.80
CA ASP A 65 3.71 -22.25 -10.01
C ASP A 65 3.03 -22.59 -8.67
N GLU A 66 3.07 -23.87 -8.26
CA GLU A 66 2.39 -24.34 -7.05
C GLU A 66 3.00 -23.77 -5.75
N THR A 67 4.29 -23.45 -5.73
CA THR A 67 4.94 -22.83 -4.56
C THR A 67 4.39 -21.42 -4.35
N VAL A 68 4.33 -20.62 -5.42
CA VAL A 68 3.75 -19.26 -5.38
C VAL A 68 2.29 -19.32 -4.97
N LYS A 69 1.52 -20.25 -5.56
CA LYS A 69 0.10 -20.46 -5.22
C LYS A 69 -0.09 -20.84 -3.76
N ALA A 70 0.73 -21.74 -3.22
CA ALA A 70 0.65 -22.15 -1.81
C ALA A 70 0.92 -20.98 -0.86
N VAL A 71 1.94 -20.16 -1.15
CA VAL A 71 2.27 -18.96 -0.37
C VAL A 71 1.11 -17.96 -0.38
N VAL A 72 0.64 -17.58 -1.58
CA VAL A 72 -0.40 -16.55 -1.68
C VAL A 72 -1.71 -17.02 -1.09
N ARG A 73 -2.14 -18.28 -1.30
CA ARG A 73 -3.39 -18.81 -0.72
C ARG A 73 -3.34 -18.85 0.81
N THR A 74 -2.24 -19.34 1.38
CA THR A 74 -2.04 -19.36 2.84
C THR A 74 -2.08 -17.95 3.41
N GLY A 75 -1.44 -16.99 2.74
CA GLY A 75 -1.48 -15.58 3.12
C GLY A 75 -2.85 -14.94 2.98
N MET A 76 -3.61 -15.26 1.93
CA MET A 76 -4.99 -14.76 1.75
C MET A 76 -5.94 -15.27 2.84
N ASP A 77 -5.77 -16.51 3.30
CA ASP A 77 -6.55 -17.04 4.43
C ASP A 77 -6.23 -16.31 5.73
N LEU A 78 -4.95 -16.02 5.97
CA LEU A 78 -4.49 -15.18 7.08
C LEU A 78 -5.07 -13.76 7.02
N MET A 79 -4.99 -13.12 5.85
CA MET A 79 -5.57 -11.79 5.61
C MET A 79 -7.05 -11.79 5.91
N LYS A 80 -7.80 -12.80 5.44
CA LYS A 80 -9.25 -12.90 5.62
C LYS A 80 -9.63 -12.83 7.10
N GLU A 81 -8.93 -13.56 7.95
CA GLU A 81 -9.21 -13.51 9.39
C GLU A 81 -8.76 -12.20 10.01
N ARG A 82 -7.51 -11.79 9.77
CA ARG A 82 -6.93 -10.57 10.37
C ARG A 82 -7.70 -9.30 9.98
N TYR A 83 -7.96 -9.11 8.70
CA TYR A 83 -8.57 -7.88 8.19
C TYR A 83 -10.05 -7.78 8.53
N ARG A 84 -10.76 -8.90 8.68
CA ARG A 84 -12.13 -8.92 9.21
C ARG A 84 -12.19 -8.38 10.63
N LEU A 85 -11.23 -8.73 11.50
CA LEU A 85 -11.14 -8.18 12.86
C LEU A 85 -10.90 -6.66 12.86
N LEU A 86 -10.23 -6.14 11.83
CA LEU A 86 -9.97 -4.71 11.65
C LEU A 86 -11.13 -3.97 10.95
N GLY A 87 -12.15 -4.69 10.49
CA GLY A 87 -13.36 -4.14 9.86
C GLY A 87 -13.38 -4.17 8.33
N LEU A 88 -12.40 -4.79 7.67
CA LEU A 88 -12.36 -4.93 6.21
C LEU A 88 -12.94 -6.27 5.76
N ASN A 89 -14.08 -6.22 5.08
CA ASN A 89 -14.85 -7.42 4.70
C ASN A 89 -14.74 -7.80 3.21
N ARG A 90 -14.05 -6.99 2.38
CA ARG A 90 -13.87 -7.26 0.95
C ARG A 90 -12.51 -6.79 0.49
N PHE A 91 -11.81 -7.65 -0.24
CA PHE A 91 -10.47 -7.40 -0.78
C PHE A 91 -10.51 -6.85 -2.20
N LEU A 92 -9.38 -6.32 -2.64
CA LEU A 92 -9.18 -5.94 -4.04
C LEU A 92 -9.35 -7.21 -4.90
N PRO A 93 -10.29 -7.24 -5.86
CA PRO A 93 -10.47 -8.42 -6.70
C PRO A 93 -9.17 -8.79 -7.43
N THR A 94 -8.82 -10.06 -7.49
CA THR A 94 -7.58 -10.52 -8.13
C THR A 94 -7.55 -10.22 -9.63
N ASP A 95 -8.70 -10.07 -10.28
CA ASP A 95 -8.82 -9.64 -11.68
C ASP A 95 -8.53 -8.13 -11.89
N ARG A 96 -8.42 -7.37 -10.79
CA ARG A 96 -8.03 -5.96 -10.78
C ARG A 96 -6.56 -5.76 -10.37
N VAL A 97 -5.79 -6.84 -10.29
CA VAL A 97 -4.36 -6.79 -9.95
C VAL A 97 -3.55 -7.32 -11.11
N TRP A 98 -2.70 -6.47 -11.67
CA TRP A 98 -1.83 -6.80 -12.80
C TRP A 98 -0.42 -7.07 -12.29
N VAL A 99 0.06 -8.29 -12.52
CA VAL A 99 1.38 -8.75 -12.12
C VAL A 99 2.31 -8.70 -13.33
N GLY A 100 3.31 -7.82 -13.29
CA GLY A 100 4.39 -7.75 -14.25
C GLY A 100 5.25 -8.99 -14.16
N THR A 101 5.22 -9.82 -15.21
CA THR A 101 5.90 -11.12 -15.24
C THR A 101 7.19 -11.08 -16.03
N ARG A 102 7.31 -10.18 -17.02
CA ARG A 102 8.49 -10.07 -17.88
C ARG A 102 8.77 -8.63 -18.27
N SER A 103 10.03 -8.33 -18.61
CA SER A 103 10.42 -7.06 -19.19
C SER A 103 11.40 -7.23 -20.35
N THR A 104 11.26 -6.37 -21.37
CA THR A 104 12.23 -6.25 -22.46
C THR A 104 13.43 -5.36 -22.10
N THR A 105 13.36 -4.61 -20.99
CA THR A 105 14.47 -3.80 -20.49
C THR A 105 15.52 -4.71 -19.84
N GLN A 106 16.73 -4.74 -20.40
CA GLN A 106 17.82 -5.56 -19.86
C GLN A 106 18.17 -5.17 -18.41
N GLY A 107 18.32 -6.16 -17.54
CA GLY A 107 18.64 -5.98 -16.13
C GLY A 107 17.45 -5.51 -15.29
N ALA A 108 16.23 -5.49 -15.82
CA ALA A 108 15.05 -5.11 -15.06
C ALA A 108 14.82 -6.08 -13.90
N PHE A 109 14.68 -5.54 -12.69
CA PHE A 109 14.46 -6.29 -11.47
C PHE A 109 13.15 -5.84 -10.81
N GLY A 110 12.22 -6.77 -10.65
CA GLY A 110 10.89 -6.50 -10.09
C GLY A 110 10.82 -6.71 -8.57
N GLY A 111 9.60 -6.64 -8.07
CA GLY A 111 9.22 -6.81 -6.67
C GLY A 111 8.52 -5.57 -6.11
N PHE A 112 8.23 -5.55 -4.80
CA PHE A 112 7.46 -4.49 -4.12
C PHE A 112 7.96 -3.04 -4.37
N HIS A 113 9.25 -2.86 -4.65
CA HIS A 113 9.88 -1.56 -4.86
C HIS A 113 10.06 -1.16 -6.33
N TYR A 114 9.44 -1.85 -7.29
CA TYR A 114 9.53 -1.45 -8.69
C TYR A 114 8.91 -0.06 -8.91
N PRO A 115 9.49 0.80 -9.77
CA PRO A 115 8.99 2.15 -9.98
C PRO A 115 7.52 2.20 -10.41
N ASN A 116 6.81 3.26 -10.03
CA ASN A 116 5.44 3.55 -10.49
C ASN A 116 4.47 2.34 -10.43
N GLN A 117 4.56 1.51 -9.40
CA GLN A 117 3.61 0.42 -9.14
C GLN A 117 2.68 0.75 -7.95
N GLY A 118 1.82 -0.18 -7.54
CA GLY A 118 0.88 -0.09 -6.42
C GLY A 118 -0.57 0.22 -6.83
N TYR A 119 -1.44 0.29 -5.82
CA TYR A 119 -2.87 0.57 -6.00
C TYR A 119 -3.17 1.97 -6.58
N ARG A 120 -4.13 2.01 -7.49
CA ARG A 120 -4.66 3.20 -8.16
C ARG A 120 -6.13 3.38 -7.77
N HIS A 121 -6.38 4.31 -6.85
CA HIS A 121 -7.69 4.41 -6.20
C HIS A 121 -8.83 4.81 -7.13
N VAL A 122 -8.56 5.63 -8.15
CA VAL A 122 -9.59 6.03 -9.11
C VAL A 122 -9.99 4.82 -9.97
N GLN A 123 -9.00 4.09 -10.51
CA GLN A 123 -9.20 2.92 -11.37
C GLN A 123 -9.63 1.65 -10.62
N MET A 124 -9.53 1.64 -9.28
CA MET A 124 -9.77 0.46 -8.43
C MET A 124 -8.96 -0.77 -8.88
N ALA A 125 -7.68 -0.56 -9.15
CA ALA A 125 -6.79 -1.60 -9.65
C ALA A 125 -5.37 -1.38 -9.17
N ALA A 126 -4.55 -2.41 -9.21
CA ALA A 126 -3.14 -2.34 -8.83
C ALA A 126 -2.24 -2.88 -9.95
N LEU A 127 -1.05 -2.30 -10.06
CA LEU A 127 0.06 -2.93 -10.78
C LEU A 127 1.14 -3.30 -9.79
N ILE A 128 1.64 -4.50 -9.89
CA ILE A 128 2.76 -5.00 -9.10
C ILE A 128 3.66 -5.80 -10.03
N THR A 129 4.92 -6.02 -9.67
CA THR A 129 5.84 -6.84 -10.45
C THR A 129 6.27 -8.04 -9.62
N ARG A 130 6.54 -9.19 -10.26
CA ARG A 130 7.13 -10.30 -9.52
C ARG A 130 8.52 -9.90 -9.04
N PHE A 131 8.90 -10.38 -7.85
CA PHE A 131 10.27 -10.29 -7.39
C PHE A 131 11.23 -11.07 -8.29
N GLY A 132 12.40 -10.48 -8.57
CA GLY A 132 13.48 -11.13 -9.32
C GLY A 132 13.76 -10.50 -10.69
N CYS A 133 14.63 -11.16 -11.47
CA CYS A 133 15.00 -10.74 -12.82
C CYS A 133 13.81 -10.88 -13.77
N LEU A 134 13.33 -9.77 -14.34
CA LEU A 134 12.18 -9.76 -15.24
C LEU A 134 12.56 -10.16 -16.68
N ASN A 135 13.84 -10.28 -17.00
CA ASN A 135 14.27 -10.79 -18.31
C ASN A 135 14.24 -12.33 -18.40
N GLU A 136 14.27 -13.01 -17.26
CA GLU A 136 14.22 -14.48 -17.20
C GLU A 136 12.77 -14.98 -17.26
N ARG A 137 12.57 -16.24 -17.66
CA ARG A 137 11.20 -16.80 -17.73
C ARG A 137 10.63 -17.14 -16.37
N ASP A 138 11.47 -17.69 -15.49
CA ASP A 138 11.09 -18.23 -14.20
C ASP A 138 11.71 -17.39 -13.07
N ALA A 139 11.14 -17.47 -11.87
CA ALA A 139 11.76 -16.88 -10.69
C ALA A 139 12.73 -17.90 -10.09
N GLU A 140 13.96 -17.47 -9.80
CA GLU A 140 14.97 -18.33 -9.16
C GLU A 140 14.54 -18.78 -7.75
N ASN A 141 13.83 -17.92 -7.02
CA ASN A 141 13.35 -18.17 -5.67
C ASN A 141 11.83 -17.98 -5.59
N LEU A 142 11.10 -19.04 -5.93
CA LEU A 142 9.64 -19.03 -6.03
C LEU A 142 8.96 -18.72 -4.69
N ALA A 143 9.50 -19.20 -3.57
CA ALA A 143 8.96 -18.91 -2.24
C ALA A 143 9.08 -17.42 -1.90
N GLN A 144 10.25 -16.82 -2.14
CA GLN A 144 10.46 -15.38 -1.94
C GLN A 144 9.59 -14.54 -2.88
N ALA A 145 9.44 -14.96 -4.14
CA ALA A 145 8.55 -14.28 -5.09
C ALA A 145 7.08 -14.36 -4.67
N GLY A 146 6.65 -15.50 -4.11
CA GLY A 146 5.32 -15.64 -3.52
C GLY A 146 5.10 -14.72 -2.32
N LEU A 147 6.10 -14.57 -1.43
CA LEU A 147 5.99 -13.68 -0.28
C LEU A 147 5.91 -12.21 -0.69
N ASP A 148 6.75 -11.78 -1.63
CA ASP A 148 6.76 -10.40 -2.13
C ASP A 148 5.43 -10.05 -2.83
N LEU A 149 4.93 -10.97 -3.66
CA LEU A 149 3.62 -10.87 -4.29
C LEU A 149 2.47 -10.79 -3.26
N LEU A 150 2.53 -11.62 -2.22
CA LEU A 150 1.56 -11.61 -1.13
C LEU A 150 1.59 -10.28 -0.36
N ARG A 151 2.76 -9.76 0.03
CA ARG A 151 2.86 -8.47 0.71
C ARG A 151 2.28 -7.36 -0.16
N ALA A 152 2.65 -7.31 -1.44
CA ALA A 152 2.14 -6.29 -2.36
C ALA A 152 0.61 -6.35 -2.46
N TYR A 153 0.04 -7.54 -2.61
CA TYR A 153 -1.41 -7.72 -2.65
C TYR A 153 -2.10 -7.37 -1.33
N ALA A 154 -1.52 -7.78 -0.19
CA ALA A 154 -2.05 -7.49 1.15
C ALA A 154 -2.05 -5.99 1.46
N HIS A 155 -1.00 -5.30 1.03
CA HIS A 155 -0.83 -3.85 1.10
C HIS A 155 -1.90 -3.14 0.26
N ASP A 156 -2.01 -3.49 -1.03
CA ASP A 156 -2.98 -2.90 -1.95
C ASP A 156 -4.44 -3.17 -1.54
N CYS A 157 -4.72 -4.32 -0.91
CA CYS A 157 -6.05 -4.62 -0.34
C CYS A 157 -6.46 -3.65 0.76
N LEU A 158 -5.52 -3.21 1.62
CA LEU A 158 -5.79 -2.19 2.63
C LEU A 158 -6.03 -0.84 1.96
N HIS A 159 -5.25 -0.43 0.96
CA HIS A 159 -5.52 0.81 0.22
C HIS A 159 -6.87 0.82 -0.51
N PHE A 160 -7.29 -0.32 -1.04
CA PHE A 160 -8.60 -0.55 -1.64
C PHE A 160 -9.73 -0.44 -0.61
N GLY A 161 -9.52 -1.06 0.55
CA GLY A 161 -10.47 -1.16 1.64
C GLY A 161 -10.58 0.08 2.54
N SER A 162 -9.58 0.96 2.52
CA SER A 162 -9.59 2.19 3.33
C SER A 162 -10.73 3.12 2.98
N PHE A 163 -11.27 3.78 4.01
CA PHE A 163 -12.30 4.81 3.87
C PHE A 163 -11.89 5.85 2.85
N ARG A 164 -12.82 6.24 1.99
CA ARG A 164 -12.58 7.25 0.98
C ARG A 164 -13.83 8.06 0.74
N GLU A 165 -13.65 9.38 0.65
CA GLU A 165 -14.74 10.30 0.38
C GLU A 165 -14.37 11.15 -0.83
N TYR A 166 -15.30 11.25 -1.78
CA TYR A 166 -15.20 12.16 -2.91
C TYR A 166 -16.29 13.22 -2.82
N ALA A 167 -15.93 14.42 -3.25
CA ALA A 167 -16.81 15.58 -3.33
C ALA A 167 -16.47 16.37 -4.60
N ARG A 168 -17.29 17.38 -4.90
CA ARG A 168 -16.98 18.37 -5.91
C ARG A 168 -16.45 19.65 -5.27
N THR A 169 -15.49 20.29 -5.92
CA THR A 169 -15.10 21.66 -5.57
C THR A 169 -16.22 22.63 -5.95
N SER A 170 -16.14 23.86 -5.45
CA SER A 170 -16.98 24.96 -5.90
C SER A 170 -16.88 25.24 -7.42
N GLU A 171 -15.78 24.84 -8.06
CA GLU A 171 -15.56 24.94 -9.52
C GLU A 171 -16.12 23.73 -10.30
N GLY A 172 -16.66 22.73 -9.60
CA GLY A 172 -17.27 21.55 -10.19
C GLY A 172 -16.32 20.37 -10.43
N GLU A 173 -15.06 20.46 -10.01
CA GLU A 173 -14.06 19.40 -10.18
C GLU A 173 -14.21 18.30 -9.12
N VAL A 174 -14.02 17.04 -9.51
CA VAL A 174 -14.06 15.90 -8.58
C VAL A 174 -12.74 15.83 -7.81
N TYR A 175 -12.82 15.83 -6.47
CA TYR A 175 -11.64 15.63 -5.62
C TYR A 175 -11.93 14.66 -4.48
N ARG A 176 -10.85 14.09 -3.92
CA ARG A 176 -10.90 13.20 -2.77
C ARG A 176 -10.76 14.01 -1.48
N SER A 177 -11.88 14.29 -0.81
CA SER A 177 -11.95 15.06 0.44
C SER A 177 -11.42 14.28 1.64
N CYS A 178 -11.45 12.95 1.59
CA CYS A 178 -10.92 12.11 2.67
C CYS A 178 -10.25 10.85 2.13
N TYR A 179 -9.13 10.48 2.74
CA TYR A 179 -8.50 9.17 2.57
C TYR A 179 -8.09 8.59 3.92
N GLY A 180 -8.72 7.49 4.31
CA GLY A 180 -8.63 6.91 5.63
C GLY A 180 -9.01 7.93 6.68
N VAL A 181 -8.01 8.35 7.46
CA VAL A 181 -8.16 9.37 8.51
C VAL A 181 -7.67 10.76 8.09
N ASN A 182 -7.02 10.87 6.92
CA ASN A 182 -6.48 12.15 6.46
C ASN A 182 -7.49 12.89 5.58
N ARG A 183 -7.97 14.03 6.06
CA ARG A 183 -8.89 14.91 5.34
C ARG A 183 -8.13 15.94 4.51
N ARG A 184 -8.80 16.44 3.48
CA ARG A 184 -8.29 17.49 2.59
C ARG A 184 -9.40 18.49 2.30
N ARG A 185 -9.04 19.77 2.29
CA ARG A 185 -9.92 20.87 1.86
C ARG A 185 -10.03 20.91 0.33
N GLU A 186 -11.01 21.63 -0.20
CA GLU A 186 -11.19 21.78 -1.66
C GLU A 186 -9.95 22.40 -2.33
N ASP A 187 -9.25 23.30 -1.63
CA ASP A 187 -7.98 23.94 -2.07
C ASP A 187 -6.76 23.00 -2.02
N GLY A 188 -6.97 21.74 -1.66
CA GLY A 188 -5.91 20.73 -1.61
C GLY A 188 -5.12 20.67 -0.30
N VAL A 189 -5.37 21.57 0.68
CA VAL A 189 -4.67 21.59 1.96
C VAL A 189 -5.01 20.34 2.78
N SER A 190 -3.97 19.58 3.15
CA SER A 190 -4.05 18.34 3.94
C SER A 190 -4.23 18.64 5.43
N TYR A 191 -5.00 17.79 6.13
CA TYR A 191 -5.20 17.89 7.57
C TYR A 191 -3.88 17.83 8.32
N SER A 192 -2.99 16.92 7.94
CA SER A 192 -1.63 16.85 8.50
C SER A 192 -0.58 17.44 7.59
N VAL A 193 0.44 18.06 8.21
CA VAL A 193 1.60 18.64 7.53
C VAL A 193 2.64 17.58 7.18
N ARG A 194 3.46 17.87 6.17
CA ARG A 194 4.67 17.09 5.90
C ARG A 194 5.66 17.24 7.05
N ASP A 195 6.32 16.16 7.42
CA ASP A 195 7.37 16.21 8.42
C ASP A 195 8.52 17.11 7.95
N ALA A 196 9.11 17.85 8.90
CA ALA A 196 10.30 18.64 8.64
C ALA A 196 11.47 17.73 8.24
N GLN A 197 12.43 18.27 7.49
CA GLN A 197 13.64 17.52 7.15
C GLN A 197 14.38 17.14 8.44
N GLY A 198 14.69 15.84 8.59
CA GLY A 198 15.37 15.31 9.78
C GLY A 198 14.46 15.07 10.99
N ALA A 199 13.14 15.19 10.85
CA ALA A 199 12.21 14.83 11.91
C ALA A 199 12.47 13.40 12.42
N GLN A 200 12.57 13.24 13.73
CA GLN A 200 12.88 11.95 14.35
C GLN A 200 11.70 10.98 14.27
N SER A 201 10.47 11.50 14.23
CA SER A 201 9.21 10.78 14.18
C SER A 201 8.27 11.50 13.21
N THR A 202 7.13 10.89 12.89
CA THR A 202 6.15 11.48 11.97
C THR A 202 4.90 11.97 12.68
N ARG A 203 4.34 13.09 12.20
CA ARG A 203 2.94 13.51 12.45
C ARG A 203 2.14 13.63 11.16
N ASN A 204 2.75 13.23 10.04
CA ASN A 204 2.08 13.17 8.77
C ASN A 204 1.16 11.94 8.74
N LEU A 205 -0.15 12.15 8.73
CA LEU A 205 -1.15 11.09 8.65
C LEU A 205 -0.98 10.24 7.39
N GLY A 206 -0.50 10.80 6.28
CA GLY A 206 -0.17 10.02 5.08
C GLY A 206 0.93 8.99 5.33
N VAL A 207 2.00 9.38 6.02
CA VAL A 207 3.11 8.47 6.38
C VAL A 207 2.66 7.44 7.41
N ILE A 208 1.87 7.86 8.41
CA ILE A 208 1.31 6.96 9.42
C ILE A 208 0.42 5.89 8.77
N MET A 209 -0.45 6.29 7.84
CA MET A 209 -1.33 5.36 7.14
C MET A 209 -0.53 4.39 6.26
N GLU A 210 0.42 4.89 5.48
CA GLU A 210 1.28 4.05 4.64
C GLU A 210 2.09 3.04 5.48
N GLY A 211 2.68 3.51 6.59
CA GLY A 211 3.44 2.65 7.50
C GLY A 211 2.57 1.62 8.22
N ALA A 212 1.33 1.96 8.57
CA ALA A 212 0.36 1.03 9.12
C ALA A 212 -0.03 -0.06 8.11
N THR A 213 -0.30 0.34 6.86
CA THR A 213 -0.62 -0.59 5.78
C THR A 213 0.51 -1.58 5.53
N ASP A 214 1.75 -1.08 5.40
CA ASP A 214 2.91 -1.94 5.15
C ASP A 214 3.25 -2.85 6.32
N MET A 215 3.12 -2.35 7.57
CA MET A 215 3.35 -3.17 8.76
C MET A 215 2.36 -4.35 8.86
N GLU A 216 1.08 -4.15 8.52
CA GLU A 216 0.11 -5.25 8.46
C GLU A 216 0.45 -6.23 7.33
N ALA A 217 0.74 -5.73 6.13
CA ALA A 217 1.10 -6.57 4.98
C ALA A 217 2.36 -7.42 5.24
N ALA A 218 3.39 -6.81 5.85
CA ALA A 218 4.62 -7.50 6.23
C ALA A 218 4.40 -8.50 7.37
N THR A 219 3.46 -8.24 8.27
CA THR A 219 3.08 -9.18 9.34
C THR A 219 2.39 -10.42 8.76
N ILE A 220 1.48 -10.24 7.80
CA ILE A 220 0.87 -11.35 7.05
C ILE A 220 1.94 -12.19 6.34
N ALA A 221 2.86 -11.54 5.63
CA ALA A 221 3.94 -12.25 4.92
C ALA A 221 4.85 -13.02 5.89
N ARG A 222 5.23 -12.42 7.03
CA ARG A 222 6.02 -13.07 8.08
C ARG A 222 5.33 -14.28 8.68
N GLU A 223 4.04 -14.18 9.00
CA GLU A 223 3.29 -15.31 9.54
C GLU A 223 3.10 -16.42 8.48
N THR A 224 2.90 -16.04 7.22
CA THR A 224 2.85 -17.00 6.10
C THR A 224 4.17 -17.75 5.95
N ALA A 225 5.30 -17.03 5.99
CA ALA A 225 6.63 -17.63 5.94
C ALA A 225 6.84 -18.63 7.09
N ALA A 226 6.44 -18.27 8.32
CA ALA A 226 6.52 -19.15 9.48
C ALA A 226 5.66 -20.43 9.32
N ARG A 227 4.42 -20.30 8.83
CA ARG A 227 3.50 -21.44 8.63
C ARG A 227 3.99 -22.42 7.56
N LEU A 228 4.68 -21.92 6.54
CA LEU A 228 5.19 -22.72 5.43
C LEU A 228 6.65 -23.14 5.62
N GLY A 229 7.29 -22.78 6.74
CA GLY A 229 8.70 -23.10 6.99
C GLY A 229 9.68 -22.40 6.03
N ILE A 230 9.31 -21.24 5.48
CA ILE A 230 10.17 -20.46 4.58
C ILE A 230 11.17 -19.68 5.43
N THR A 231 12.44 -20.07 5.35
CA THR A 231 13.53 -19.49 6.14
C THR A 231 14.23 -18.34 5.43
N GLU A 232 14.78 -17.41 6.20
CA GLU A 232 15.65 -16.33 5.70
C GLU A 232 16.83 -16.90 4.88
N PRO A 233 17.05 -16.45 3.63
CA PRO A 233 18.25 -16.78 2.86
C PRO A 233 19.54 -16.32 3.56
N ARG A 234 20.67 -17.01 3.30
CA ARG A 234 21.93 -16.73 4.01
C ARG A 234 22.55 -15.39 3.65
N ASP A 235 22.49 -15.00 2.38
CA ASP A 235 23.14 -13.81 1.85
C ASP A 235 22.42 -13.28 0.59
N GLY A 236 23.00 -12.23 -0.01
CA GLY A 236 22.55 -11.68 -1.28
C GLY A 236 21.22 -10.92 -1.23
N ILE A 237 20.73 -10.56 -2.42
CA ILE A 237 19.51 -9.75 -2.57
C ILE A 237 18.26 -10.46 -2.03
N ASP A 238 18.23 -11.79 -2.06
CA ASP A 238 17.12 -12.59 -1.56
C ASP A 238 16.99 -12.48 -0.04
N ARG A 239 18.11 -12.43 0.71
CA ARG A 239 18.08 -12.16 2.15
C ARG A 239 17.49 -10.79 2.46
N LEU A 240 17.95 -9.77 1.72
CA LEU A 240 17.43 -8.41 1.87
C LEU A 240 15.93 -8.36 1.58
N ALA A 241 15.48 -9.00 0.50
CA ALA A 241 14.08 -9.07 0.12
C ALA A 241 13.23 -9.84 1.15
N TYR A 242 13.75 -10.94 1.70
CA TYR A 242 13.09 -11.67 2.78
C TYR A 242 12.90 -10.78 4.01
N ARG A 243 13.93 -10.02 4.38
CA ARG A 243 13.84 -9.11 5.53
C ARG A 243 12.86 -7.98 5.29
N ASP A 244 12.88 -7.40 4.10
CA ASP A 244 11.93 -6.35 3.72
C ASP A 244 10.50 -6.87 3.72
N VAL A 245 10.24 -7.98 3.04
CA VAL A 245 8.89 -8.55 2.93
C VAL A 245 8.31 -8.97 4.28
N THR A 246 9.15 -9.38 5.23
CA THR A 246 8.74 -9.78 6.58
C THR A 246 8.80 -8.63 7.60
N GLY A 247 9.14 -7.42 7.17
CA GLY A 247 9.21 -6.22 8.03
C GLY A 247 10.33 -6.28 9.07
N SER A 248 11.39 -7.03 8.80
CA SER A 248 12.53 -7.27 9.70
C SER A 248 13.82 -6.54 9.30
N ILE A 249 13.75 -5.59 8.35
CA ILE A 249 14.88 -4.71 8.00
C ILE A 249 15.35 -3.89 9.21
N THR A 250 16.67 -3.96 9.45
CA THR A 250 17.37 -3.20 10.48
C THR A 250 18.16 -2.02 9.89
N ASP A 251 18.67 -1.14 10.75
CA ASP A 251 19.57 -0.06 10.32
C ASP A 251 20.88 -0.62 9.72
N ASP A 252 21.39 -1.74 10.25
CA ASP A 252 22.56 -2.43 9.71
C ASP A 252 22.33 -2.92 8.28
N ASP A 253 21.14 -3.42 7.97
CA ASP A 253 20.78 -3.82 6.60
C ASP A 253 20.83 -2.62 5.65
N LEU A 254 20.36 -1.45 6.10
CA LEU A 254 20.36 -0.22 5.30
C LEU A 254 21.78 0.32 5.05
N ILE A 255 22.68 0.15 6.01
CA ILE A 255 24.11 0.47 5.90
C ILE A 255 24.78 -0.52 4.93
N ALA A 256 24.49 -1.82 5.07
CA ALA A 256 25.03 -2.88 4.24
C ALA A 256 24.44 -2.94 2.82
N LEU A 257 23.46 -2.10 2.46
CA LEU A 257 22.82 -2.12 1.13
C LEU A 257 23.79 -2.27 -0.07
N PRO A 258 24.93 -1.56 -0.14
CA PRO A 258 25.89 -1.72 -1.26
C PRO A 258 26.50 -3.12 -1.41
N THR A 259 26.45 -3.96 -0.36
CA THR A 259 27.02 -5.32 -0.36
C THR A 259 26.06 -6.36 -0.91
N TYR A 260 24.75 -6.08 -0.99
CA TYR A 260 23.77 -7.00 -1.57
C TYR A 260 23.79 -6.91 -3.10
N ARG A 261 24.58 -7.78 -3.72
CA ARG A 261 24.72 -7.89 -5.17
C ARG A 261 24.06 -9.15 -5.70
N LYS A 262 23.71 -9.12 -6.98
CA LYS A 262 23.32 -10.28 -7.77
C LYS A 262 24.00 -10.17 -9.13
N ASP A 263 24.68 -11.23 -9.54
CA ASP A 263 25.43 -11.23 -10.80
C ASP A 263 24.47 -11.06 -12.00
N GLY A 264 24.89 -10.29 -13.00
CA GLY A 264 24.12 -10.09 -14.24
C GLY A 264 22.86 -9.22 -14.12
N VAL A 265 22.53 -8.68 -12.95
CA VAL A 265 21.31 -7.88 -12.72
C VAL A 265 21.59 -6.59 -11.94
N THR A 266 21.11 -5.46 -12.44
CA THR A 266 21.25 -4.15 -11.76
C THR A 266 20.14 -3.96 -10.72
N ALA A 267 20.28 -4.58 -9.55
CA ALA A 267 19.35 -4.38 -8.42
C ALA A 267 19.49 -3.01 -7.72
N ASP A 268 20.30 -2.09 -8.26
CA ASP A 268 20.59 -0.77 -7.68
C ASP A 268 19.34 0.06 -7.46
N HIS A 269 18.42 0.05 -8.45
CA HIS A 269 17.14 0.74 -8.33
C HIS A 269 16.28 0.17 -7.21
N TYR A 270 16.20 -1.15 -7.10
CA TYR A 270 15.48 -1.83 -6.02
C TYR A 270 16.05 -1.45 -4.65
N ARG A 271 17.38 -1.52 -4.47
CA ARG A 271 18.03 -1.15 -3.20
C ARG A 271 17.84 0.33 -2.85
N ALA A 272 17.92 1.21 -3.84
CA ALA A 272 17.69 2.65 -3.64
C ALA A 272 16.23 2.95 -3.28
N ALA A 273 15.28 2.26 -3.91
CA ALA A 273 13.85 2.38 -3.61
C ALA A 273 13.51 1.85 -2.21
N LEU A 274 14.00 0.66 -1.86
CA LEU A 274 13.87 0.09 -0.51
C LEU A 274 14.42 1.05 0.55
N ARG A 275 15.64 1.59 0.35
CA ARG A 275 16.21 2.59 1.28
C ARG A 275 15.30 3.79 1.46
N ARG A 276 14.82 4.38 0.36
CA ARG A 276 13.93 5.54 0.41
C ARG A 276 12.65 5.20 1.16
N TYR A 277 12.01 4.07 0.83
CA TYR A 277 10.78 3.64 1.47
C TYR A 277 10.96 3.40 2.97
N ALA A 278 12.02 2.67 3.35
CA ALA A 278 12.35 2.43 4.75
C ALA A 278 12.56 3.75 5.53
N GLN A 279 13.24 4.72 4.93
CA GLN A 279 13.54 6.01 5.55
C GLN A 279 12.35 6.97 5.59
N SER A 280 11.47 6.95 4.59
CA SER A 280 10.34 7.88 4.51
C SER A 280 9.03 7.33 5.08
N VAL A 281 8.94 6.01 5.29
CA VAL A 281 7.73 5.32 5.76
C VAL A 281 8.01 4.48 6.99
N ASN A 282 8.75 3.38 6.83
CA ASN A 282 8.80 2.34 7.87
C ASN A 282 9.45 2.82 9.17
N LEU A 283 10.61 3.48 9.08
CA LEU A 283 11.33 3.97 10.26
C LEU A 283 10.55 5.09 10.97
N PRO A 284 10.06 6.15 10.29
CA PRO A 284 9.22 7.16 10.93
C PRO A 284 8.00 6.56 11.63
N TYR A 285 7.32 5.60 11.00
CA TYR A 285 6.14 4.98 11.59
C TYR A 285 6.47 4.14 12.83
N ARG A 286 7.54 3.33 12.79
CA ARG A 286 8.00 2.57 13.96
C ARG A 286 8.35 3.50 15.14
N ARG A 287 9.01 4.62 14.86
CA ARG A 287 9.35 5.62 15.89
C ARG A 287 8.11 6.32 16.43
N PHE A 288 7.13 6.64 15.58
CA PHE A 288 5.84 7.18 16.01
C PHE A 288 5.11 6.21 16.96
N LEU A 289 5.06 4.92 16.63
CA LEU A 289 4.45 3.92 17.53
C LEU A 289 5.20 3.79 18.85
N ALA A 290 6.54 3.83 18.84
CA ALA A 290 7.33 3.79 20.06
C ALA A 290 7.10 5.03 20.94
N GLU A 291 7.09 6.21 20.33
CA GLU A 291 6.93 7.51 20.99
C GLU A 291 5.52 7.71 21.57
N ILE A 292 4.48 7.51 20.75
CA ILE A 292 3.08 7.80 21.12
C ILE A 292 2.42 6.60 21.78
N GLY A 293 2.77 5.40 21.33
CA GLY A 293 2.22 4.14 21.80
C GLY A 293 2.88 3.66 23.10
N GLY A 294 4.20 3.72 23.19
CA GLY A 294 4.97 3.08 24.25
C GLY A 294 4.59 1.61 24.39
N SER A 295 4.21 1.18 25.60
CA SER A 295 3.69 -0.17 25.86
C SER A 295 2.37 -0.51 25.12
N GLY A 296 1.63 0.51 24.67
CA GLY A 296 0.38 0.36 23.90
C GLY A 296 0.56 0.42 22.39
N ALA A 297 1.79 0.33 21.86
CA ALA A 297 2.07 0.47 20.43
C ALA A 297 1.25 -0.47 19.53
N SER A 298 1.04 -1.74 19.94
CA SER A 298 0.24 -2.70 19.17
C SER A 298 -1.26 -2.37 19.15
N GLU A 299 -1.79 -1.87 20.26
CA GLU A 299 -3.17 -1.39 20.35
C GLU A 299 -3.35 -0.13 19.48
N LEU A 300 -2.43 0.83 19.61
CA LEU A 300 -2.41 2.05 18.79
C LEU A 300 -2.36 1.73 17.30
N HIS A 301 -1.50 0.80 16.89
CA HIS A 301 -1.44 0.32 15.51
C HIS A 301 -2.79 -0.22 15.03
N SER A 302 -3.43 -1.09 15.83
CA SER A 302 -4.74 -1.67 15.49
C SER A 302 -5.82 -0.59 15.38
N LEU A 303 -5.85 0.37 16.31
CA LEU A 303 -6.79 1.50 16.27
C LEU A 303 -6.58 2.39 15.04
N ILE A 304 -5.34 2.61 14.62
CA ILE A 304 -5.02 3.36 13.40
C ILE A 304 -5.58 2.63 12.18
N VAL A 305 -5.32 1.33 12.04
CA VAL A 305 -5.80 0.56 10.88
C VAL A 305 -7.33 0.49 10.86
N THR A 306 -7.99 0.27 12.01
CA THR A 306 -9.45 0.30 12.10
C THR A 306 -10.03 1.68 11.76
N ALA A 307 -9.40 2.76 12.21
CA ALA A 307 -9.82 4.11 11.86
C ALA A 307 -9.62 4.40 10.37
N MET A 308 -8.53 3.91 9.77
CA MET A 308 -8.28 4.02 8.32
C MET A 308 -9.33 3.29 7.49
N ILE A 309 -9.71 2.07 7.89
CA ILE A 309 -10.72 1.27 7.17
C ILE A 309 -12.10 1.92 7.30
N SER A 310 -12.49 2.33 8.51
CA SER A 310 -13.85 2.79 8.79
C SER A 310 -14.09 4.30 8.60
N GLY A 311 -13.02 5.10 8.57
CA GLY A 311 -13.10 6.56 8.61
C GLY A 311 -13.51 7.13 9.97
N ARG A 312 -13.71 6.29 10.98
CA ARG A 312 -14.18 6.70 12.31
C ARG A 312 -13.01 6.89 13.27
N LEU A 313 -12.89 8.11 13.82
CA LEU A 313 -11.80 8.48 14.72
C LEU A 313 -12.09 8.27 16.20
N ALA A 314 -13.32 7.91 16.59
CA ALA A 314 -13.74 7.90 18.00
C ALA A 314 -12.82 7.06 18.90
N GLY A 315 -12.58 5.79 18.56
CA GLY A 315 -11.73 4.91 19.36
C GLY A 315 -10.26 5.37 19.41
N LEU A 316 -9.72 5.85 18.30
CA LEU A 316 -8.35 6.39 18.25
C LEU A 316 -8.21 7.68 19.08
N THR A 317 -9.19 8.58 18.99
CA THR A 317 -9.20 9.85 19.71
C THR A 317 -9.35 9.60 21.21
N GLU A 318 -10.28 8.75 21.62
CA GLU A 318 -10.47 8.39 23.03
C GLU A 318 -9.20 7.74 23.62
N TRP A 319 -8.56 6.85 22.86
CA TRP A 319 -7.30 6.24 23.30
C TRP A 319 -6.18 7.27 23.48
N LEU A 320 -6.03 8.21 22.54
CA LEU A 320 -5.05 9.27 22.62
C LEU A 320 -5.35 10.22 23.78
N ASP A 321 -6.61 10.62 23.95
CA ASP A 321 -7.02 11.58 24.98
C ASP A 321 -6.78 11.03 26.39
N ARG A 322 -7.07 9.74 26.63
CA ARG A 322 -6.78 9.08 27.91
C ARG A 322 -5.28 9.08 28.27
N ARG A 323 -4.39 9.16 27.28
CA ARG A 323 -2.94 9.02 27.47
C ARG A 323 -2.20 10.35 27.41
N HIS A 324 -2.65 11.27 26.58
CA HIS A 324 -1.97 12.52 26.23
C HIS A 324 -2.79 13.77 26.56
N GLY A 325 -3.99 13.61 27.13
CA GLY A 325 -4.90 14.70 27.49
C GLY A 325 -5.96 15.00 26.43
N GLU A 326 -7.03 15.67 26.83
CA GLU A 326 -8.16 16.01 25.95
C GLU A 326 -7.71 16.79 24.70
N GLY A 327 -8.19 16.37 23.52
CA GLY A 327 -7.85 17.03 22.26
C GLY A 327 -6.48 16.63 21.70
N ALA A 328 -5.94 15.49 22.12
CA ALA A 328 -4.62 15.02 21.69
C ALA A 328 -4.55 14.80 20.17
N PHE A 329 -5.60 14.26 19.55
CA PHE A 329 -5.61 14.01 18.10
C PHE A 329 -5.38 15.29 17.27
N PRO A 330 -6.21 16.35 17.38
CA PRO A 330 -5.96 17.58 16.65
C PRO A 330 -4.66 18.27 17.06
N ALA A 331 -4.23 18.17 18.33
CA ALA A 331 -2.95 18.73 18.75
C ALA A 331 -1.74 18.05 18.08
N LEU A 332 -1.81 16.74 17.86
CA LEU A 332 -0.74 15.97 17.23
C LEU A 332 -0.71 16.15 15.71
N PHE A 333 -1.87 16.21 15.05
CA PHE A 333 -1.95 16.01 13.61
C PHE A 333 -2.47 17.19 12.81
N ARG A 334 -3.24 18.11 13.41
CA ARG A 334 -3.88 19.19 12.64
C ARG A 334 -2.86 20.26 12.28
N SER A 335 -2.66 20.47 10.99
CA SER A 335 -1.80 21.54 10.50
C SER A 335 -2.44 22.91 10.74
N PRO A 336 -1.65 23.95 11.07
CA PRO A 336 -2.15 25.33 11.16
C PRO A 336 -2.83 25.79 9.86
N ALA A 337 -2.22 25.47 8.71
CA ALA A 337 -2.75 25.83 7.40
C ALA A 337 -4.16 25.26 7.16
N TYR A 338 -4.46 24.06 7.69
CA TYR A 338 -5.77 23.45 7.55
C TYR A 338 -6.89 24.30 8.17
N VAL A 339 -6.61 24.99 9.28
CA VAL A 339 -7.56 25.89 9.96
C VAL A 339 -7.43 27.36 9.53
N GLY A 340 -6.69 27.64 8.45
CA GLY A 340 -6.49 29.00 7.94
C GLY A 340 -5.52 29.85 8.77
N LEU A 341 -4.72 29.21 9.63
CA LEU A 341 -3.60 29.86 10.31
C LEU A 341 -2.36 29.64 9.44
N GLU A 342 -1.99 30.66 8.65
CA GLU A 342 -0.70 30.59 7.95
C GLU A 342 0.44 30.51 8.98
N PRO A 343 1.52 29.77 8.70
CA PRO A 343 2.73 29.90 9.50
C PRO A 343 3.18 31.36 9.37
N GLY A 344 3.16 32.09 10.49
CA GLY A 344 3.75 33.42 10.54
C GLY A 344 5.16 33.34 9.96
N VAL A 345 5.41 34.12 8.92
CA VAL A 345 6.75 34.42 8.43
C VAL A 345 7.46 35.18 9.56
N ASN A 346 8.02 34.45 10.52
CA ASN A 346 9.05 34.99 11.38
C ASN A 346 10.34 34.90 10.57
N GLY A 347 10.65 36.01 9.90
CA GLY A 347 11.96 36.27 9.31
C GLY A 347 13.04 36.49 10.36
#